data_AF-A0A9W7T090-F1
#
_entry.id   AF-A0A9W7T090-F1
#
_cell.length_a   1.000
_cell.length_b   1.000
_cell.length_c   1.000
_cell.angle_alpha   90.00
_cell.angle_beta   90.00
_cell.angle_gamma   90.00
#
_symmetry.space_group_name_H-M   'P 1'
#
loop_
_entity.id
_entity.type
_entity.pdbx_description
1 polymer ?
#
loop_
_entity_poly.entity_id
_entity_poly.type
_entity_poly.pdbx_seq_one_letter_code
_entity_poly.pdbx_strand_id
1 'polypeptide(L)'
;MTVPFEYNGLGPVHGADYGRTVASANDVAVYGGLCALATLTRDELITQVFEAASLEPHVRKAISLFTTAKYQACLDLLRHYHSDWCLDVFLGASAGGSQTHVDALFARIREKSITAYFSSFSEVALTSLASTFPPTSSSPTAMEDEVISMIESGRLDARLDVVNGILVAPRRDVRRTTHGEALQAAREVERGLLLRLHGVNVVMGGLKVPRGHPGGGGVGVAGGAWE
;
A
#
# COMPACT_ATOMS: atom_id res chain seq x y z
N MET A 1 -5.18 -24.32 -7.44
CA MET A 1 -4.13 -25.11 -8.09
C MET A 1 -2.87 -24.27 -8.14
N THR A 2 -1.95 -24.50 -7.19
CA THR A 2 -0.64 -23.84 -7.15
C THR A 2 0.29 -24.59 -8.08
N VAL A 3 0.52 -24.07 -9.27
CA VAL A 3 1.58 -24.62 -10.15
C VAL A 3 2.93 -24.39 -9.46
N PRO A 4 3.79 -25.42 -9.30
CA PRO A 4 5.13 -25.24 -8.76
C PRO A 4 5.94 -24.32 -9.67
N PHE A 5 6.68 -23.37 -9.09
CA PHE A 5 7.58 -22.43 -9.79
C PHE A 5 8.79 -23.14 -10.47
N GLU A 6 8.88 -24.47 -10.39
CA GLU A 6 10.05 -25.27 -10.78
C GLU A 6 10.28 -25.38 -12.30
N TYR A 7 9.41 -24.83 -13.15
CA TYR A 7 9.62 -24.87 -14.61
C TYR A 7 10.66 -23.87 -15.13
N ASN A 8 11.06 -22.87 -14.33
CA ASN A 8 11.95 -21.79 -14.79
C ASN A 8 13.43 -22.22 -14.91
N GLY A 9 13.80 -23.36 -14.31
CA GLY A 9 15.17 -23.91 -14.33
C GLY A 9 15.30 -25.25 -15.06
N LEU A 10 14.20 -25.80 -15.56
CA LEU A 10 14.23 -26.95 -16.44
C LEU A 10 14.68 -26.41 -17.80
N GLY A 11 15.92 -26.72 -18.19
CA GLY A 11 16.40 -26.45 -19.56
C GLY A 11 15.45 -27.03 -20.62
N PRO A 12 15.75 -26.90 -21.93
CA PRO A 12 14.80 -27.20 -22.99
C PRO A 12 14.20 -28.61 -22.85
N VAL A 13 12.92 -28.67 -22.51
CA VAL A 13 12.15 -29.92 -22.41
C VAL A 13 11.51 -30.15 -23.77
N HIS A 14 11.81 -31.29 -24.40
CA HIS A 14 11.41 -31.57 -25.79
C HIS A 14 11.86 -30.51 -26.82
N GLY A 15 13.00 -29.84 -26.58
CA GLY A 15 13.51 -28.79 -27.47
C GLY A 15 12.78 -27.46 -27.38
N ALA A 16 11.76 -27.35 -26.52
CA ALA A 16 11.09 -26.11 -26.17
C ALA A 16 11.59 -25.63 -24.80
N ASP A 17 12.18 -24.44 -24.78
CA ASP A 17 12.51 -23.76 -23.53
C ASP A 17 11.25 -23.02 -23.04
N TYR A 18 10.52 -23.65 -22.11
CA TYR A 18 9.22 -23.16 -21.68
C TYR A 18 9.26 -21.72 -21.14
N GLY A 19 10.32 -21.36 -20.41
CA GLY A 19 10.51 -20.01 -19.89
C GLY A 19 10.62 -18.97 -21.00
N ARG A 20 11.36 -19.29 -22.07
CA ARG A 20 11.51 -18.42 -23.24
C ARG A 20 10.29 -18.43 -24.18
N THR A 21 9.50 -19.51 -24.17
CA THR A 21 8.30 -19.63 -25.01
C THR A 21 7.07 -18.92 -24.43
N VAL A 22 7.00 -18.73 -23.11
CA VAL A 22 5.84 -18.10 -22.45
C VAL A 22 5.93 -16.57 -22.49
N ALA A 23 7.10 -16.00 -22.21
CA ALA A 23 7.33 -14.56 -22.26
C ALA A 23 8.74 -14.27 -22.79
N SER A 24 8.88 -13.30 -23.68
CA SER A 24 10.20 -12.89 -24.13
C SER A 24 10.93 -12.13 -23.01
N ALA A 25 12.26 -12.10 -23.05
CA ALA A 25 13.06 -11.33 -22.08
C ALA A 25 12.71 -9.83 -22.10
N ASN A 26 12.20 -9.33 -23.23
CA ASN A 26 11.69 -7.96 -23.34
C ASN A 26 10.38 -7.80 -22.57
N ASP A 27 9.43 -8.73 -22.73
CA ASP A 27 8.14 -8.68 -22.03
C ASP A 27 8.34 -8.75 -20.51
N VAL A 28 9.26 -9.61 -20.05
CA VAL A 28 9.66 -9.68 -18.63
C VAL A 28 10.21 -8.34 -18.13
N ALA A 29 11.00 -7.64 -18.94
CA ALA A 29 11.52 -6.31 -18.60
C ALA A 29 10.40 -5.25 -18.57
N VAL A 30 9.44 -5.30 -19.51
CA VAL A 30 8.25 -4.42 -19.53
C VAL A 30 7.42 -4.64 -18.26
N TYR A 31 7.04 -5.89 -17.99
CA TYR A 31 6.17 -6.24 -16.86
C TYR A 31 6.84 -5.93 -15.53
N GLY A 32 8.10 -6.32 -15.39
CA GLY A 32 8.91 -6.02 -14.22
C GLY A 32 9.05 -4.52 -14.00
N GLY A 33 9.32 -3.76 -15.06
CA GLY A 33 9.51 -2.31 -14.96
C GLY A 33 8.22 -1.53 -14.65
N LEU A 34 7.08 -1.88 -15.27
CA LEU A 34 5.79 -1.24 -14.97
C LEU A 34 5.31 -1.57 -13.55
N CYS A 35 5.42 -2.83 -13.14
CA CYS A 35 5.08 -3.25 -11.78
C CYS A 35 6.02 -2.60 -10.76
N ALA A 36 7.31 -2.52 -11.03
CA ALA A 36 8.27 -1.83 -10.19
C ALA A 36 7.94 -0.34 -10.07
N LEU A 37 7.62 0.33 -11.17
CA LEU A 37 7.25 1.74 -11.16
C LEU A 37 5.99 1.99 -10.32
N ALA A 38 5.01 1.09 -10.37
CA ALA A 38 3.80 1.16 -9.56
C ALA A 38 4.07 0.88 -8.07
N THR A 39 4.91 -0.10 -7.73
CA THR A 39 5.04 -0.61 -6.35
C THR A 39 6.25 -0.09 -5.57
N LEU A 40 7.44 -0.03 -6.18
CA LEU A 40 8.71 0.25 -5.50
C LEU A 40 8.95 1.74 -5.21
N THR A 41 9.52 2.06 -4.06
CA THR A 41 9.92 3.43 -3.73
C THR A 41 11.04 3.94 -4.63
N ARG A 42 11.29 5.26 -4.60
CA ARG A 42 12.32 5.90 -5.43
C ARG A 42 13.71 5.29 -5.21
N ASP A 43 14.05 4.95 -3.96
CA ASP A 43 15.35 4.40 -3.60
C ASP A 43 15.48 2.93 -4.04
N GLU A 44 14.39 2.17 -3.94
CA GLU A 44 14.32 0.78 -4.43
C GLU A 44 14.42 0.72 -5.97
N LEU A 45 13.82 1.69 -6.69
CA LEU A 45 13.95 1.78 -8.14
C LEU A 45 15.40 2.00 -8.60
N ILE A 46 16.15 2.83 -7.87
CA ILE A 46 17.55 3.12 -8.19
C ILE A 46 18.42 1.88 -7.93
N THR A 47 18.16 1.15 -6.85
CA THR A 47 18.99 0.02 -6.41
C THR A 47 18.66 -1.28 -7.13
N GLN A 48 17.38 -1.60 -7.35
CA GLN A 48 16.96 -2.92 -7.85
C GLN A 48 16.75 -2.97 -9.36
N VAL A 49 16.36 -1.85 -9.99
CA VAL A 49 15.81 -1.88 -11.35
C VAL A 49 16.81 -1.38 -12.40
N PHE A 50 17.83 -0.61 -12.03
CA PHE A 50 18.79 -0.08 -13.01
C PHE A 50 19.55 -1.19 -13.75
N GLU A 51 19.85 -2.32 -13.09
CA GLU A 51 20.52 -3.46 -13.72
C GLU A 51 19.56 -4.30 -14.59
N ALA A 52 18.33 -4.53 -14.13
CA ALA A 52 17.34 -5.41 -14.80
C ALA A 52 16.57 -4.73 -15.94
N ALA A 53 16.35 -3.41 -15.89
CA ALA A 53 15.70 -2.62 -16.95
C ALA A 53 16.60 -2.41 -18.18
N SER A 54 17.57 -3.31 -18.37
CA SER A 54 18.58 -3.16 -19.39
C SER A 54 18.08 -3.41 -20.81
N LEU A 55 16.96 -4.13 -20.92
CA LEU A 55 16.47 -4.73 -22.15
C LEU A 55 15.56 -3.80 -22.95
N GLU A 56 14.80 -2.92 -22.29
CA GLU A 56 13.88 -2.02 -22.97
C GLU A 56 14.17 -0.54 -22.69
N PRO A 57 14.51 0.27 -23.71
CA PRO A 57 14.89 1.66 -23.52
C PRO A 57 13.74 2.56 -23.07
N HIS A 58 12.50 2.24 -23.43
CA HIS A 58 11.31 3.05 -23.11
C HIS A 58 10.99 3.03 -21.63
N VAL A 59 10.94 1.84 -21.04
CA VAL A 59 10.72 1.63 -19.60
C VAL A 59 11.89 2.17 -18.78
N ARG A 60 13.14 1.97 -19.23
CA ARG A 60 14.32 2.58 -18.57
C ARG A 60 14.22 4.10 -18.55
N LYS A 61 13.80 4.72 -19.66
CA LYS A 61 13.60 6.17 -19.75
C LYS A 61 12.50 6.64 -18.79
N ALA A 62 11.38 5.92 -18.70
CA ALA A 62 10.31 6.23 -17.75
C ALA A 62 10.81 6.20 -16.29
N ILE A 63 11.56 5.16 -15.92
CA ILE A 63 12.14 5.04 -14.57
C ILE A 63 13.13 6.19 -14.31
N SER A 64 13.98 6.55 -15.27
CA SER A 64 14.89 7.70 -15.14
C SER A 64 14.16 9.04 -14.99
N LEU A 65 13.04 9.24 -15.70
CA LEU A 65 12.21 10.45 -15.55
C LEU A 65 11.54 10.49 -14.17
N PHE A 66 11.10 9.34 -13.66
CA PHE A 66 10.54 9.23 -12.31
C PHE A 66 11.59 9.50 -11.23
N THR A 67 12.79 8.94 -11.34
CA THR A 67 13.88 9.17 -10.38
C THR A 67 14.44 10.58 -10.42
N THR A 68 14.26 11.31 -11.52
CA THR A 68 14.62 12.75 -11.65
C THR A 68 13.46 13.69 -11.32
N ALA A 69 12.34 13.17 -10.78
CA ALA A 69 11.14 13.92 -10.41
C ALA A 69 10.46 14.69 -11.58
N LYS A 70 10.70 14.26 -12.83
CA LYS A 70 10.05 14.79 -14.03
C LYS A 70 8.76 14.02 -14.33
N TYR A 71 7.80 14.10 -13.42
CA TYR A 71 6.60 13.26 -13.45
C TYR A 71 5.70 13.47 -14.67
N GLN A 72 5.54 14.72 -15.13
CA GLN A 72 4.75 15.02 -16.33
C GLN A 72 5.29 14.28 -17.56
N ALA A 73 6.59 14.44 -17.84
CA ALA A 73 7.25 13.76 -18.96
C ALA A 73 7.22 12.23 -18.84
N CYS A 74 7.25 11.70 -17.61
CA CYS A 74 7.10 10.27 -17.37
C CYS A 74 5.70 9.77 -17.76
N LEU A 75 4.64 10.45 -17.30
CA LEU A 75 3.27 10.10 -17.62
C LEU A 75 2.94 10.25 -19.10
N ASP A 76 3.49 11.27 -19.77
CA ASP A 76 3.31 11.46 -21.21
C ASP A 76 3.99 10.34 -22.02
N LEU A 77 5.18 9.90 -21.58
CA LEU A 77 5.85 8.74 -22.18
C LEU A 77 5.03 7.46 -22.01
N LEU A 78 4.48 7.21 -20.81
CA LEU A 78 3.62 6.05 -20.56
C LEU A 78 2.35 6.08 -21.41
N ARG A 79 1.70 7.24 -21.54
CA ARG A 79 0.51 7.42 -22.40
C ARG A 79 0.80 7.13 -23.87
N HIS A 80 1.99 7.48 -24.36
CA HIS A 80 2.38 7.21 -25.75
C HIS A 80 2.41 5.71 -26.08
N TYR A 81 2.88 4.88 -25.13
CA TYR A 81 2.96 3.42 -25.29
C TYR A 81 1.74 2.66 -24.75
N HIS A 82 0.71 3.37 -24.29
CA HIS A 82 -0.50 2.76 -23.71
C HIS A 82 -1.20 1.82 -24.70
N SER A 83 -1.37 2.25 -25.96
CA SER A 83 -2.02 1.43 -26.99
C SER A 83 -1.27 0.14 -27.26
N ASP A 84 0.06 0.20 -27.26
CA ASP A 84 0.92 -0.94 -27.60
C ASP A 84 0.88 -1.98 -26.48
N TRP A 85 0.90 -1.54 -25.24
CA TRP A 85 0.79 -2.42 -24.07
C TRP A 85 -0.62 -2.97 -23.86
N CYS A 86 -1.66 -2.28 -24.33
CA CYS A 86 -3.03 -2.81 -24.32
C CYS A 86 -3.25 -3.97 -25.30
N LEU A 87 -2.41 -4.09 -26.33
CA LEU A 87 -2.48 -5.19 -27.32
C LEU A 87 -1.79 -6.47 -26.83
N ASP A 88 -1.04 -6.40 -25.73
CA ASP A 88 -0.35 -7.55 -25.15
C ASP A 88 -1.34 -8.51 -24.47
N VAL A 89 -1.09 -9.81 -24.61
CA VAL A 89 -2.01 -10.87 -24.17
C VAL A 89 -2.17 -10.90 -22.64
N PHE A 90 -1.12 -10.59 -21.88
CA PHE A 90 -1.12 -10.66 -20.42
C PHE A 90 -1.45 -9.30 -19.77
N LEU A 91 -0.91 -8.20 -20.30
CA LEU A 91 -1.18 -6.84 -19.83
C LEU A 91 -2.56 -6.33 -20.26
N GLY A 92 -2.95 -6.62 -21.51
CA GLY A 92 -4.24 -6.26 -22.08
C GLY A 92 -5.40 -7.14 -21.59
N ALA A 93 -5.10 -8.26 -20.92
CA ALA A 93 -6.11 -9.08 -20.28
C ALA A 93 -6.93 -8.24 -19.28
N SER A 94 -8.25 -8.46 -19.29
CA SER A 94 -9.14 -7.81 -18.33
C SER A 94 -8.88 -8.33 -16.92
N ALA A 95 -8.47 -7.42 -16.05
CA ALA A 95 -8.21 -7.66 -14.65
C ALA A 95 -9.55 -7.66 -13.86
N GLY A 96 -10.39 -8.66 -14.09
CA GLY A 96 -11.66 -8.78 -13.37
C GLY A 96 -12.57 -7.56 -13.52
N GLY A 97 -13.00 -7.24 -14.75
CA GLY A 97 -13.95 -6.15 -15.02
C GLY A 97 -13.91 -5.65 -16.47
N SER A 98 -14.10 -4.34 -16.67
CA SER A 98 -13.86 -3.65 -17.95
C SER A 98 -12.47 -3.00 -18.03
N GLN A 99 -11.65 -3.15 -16.99
CA GLN A 99 -10.36 -2.47 -16.85
C GLN A 99 -9.20 -3.41 -17.19
N THR A 100 -8.26 -2.94 -18.01
CA THR A 100 -7.04 -3.68 -18.34
C THR A 100 -6.04 -3.60 -17.18
N HIS A 101 -5.09 -4.54 -17.08
CA HIS A 101 -4.01 -4.42 -16.10
C HIS A 101 -3.16 -3.16 -16.33
N VAL A 102 -3.01 -2.72 -17.60
CA VAL A 102 -2.31 -1.48 -17.96
C VAL A 102 -2.97 -0.26 -17.32
N ASP A 103 -4.30 -0.14 -17.42
CA ASP A 103 -5.03 1.00 -16.85
C ASP A 103 -4.90 1.05 -15.33
N ALA A 104 -4.96 -0.10 -14.67
CA ALA A 104 -4.76 -0.20 -13.23
C ALA A 104 -3.35 0.22 -12.81
N LEU A 105 -2.32 -0.23 -13.55
CA LEU A 105 -0.93 0.17 -13.30
C LEU A 105 -0.73 1.67 -13.52
N PHE A 106 -1.32 2.25 -14.56
CA PHE A 106 -1.19 3.67 -14.87
C PHE A 106 -1.87 4.54 -13.81
N ALA A 107 -3.05 4.14 -13.33
CA ALA A 107 -3.71 4.80 -12.22
C ALA A 107 -2.83 4.80 -10.96
N ARG A 108 -2.22 3.64 -10.63
CA ARG A 108 -1.28 3.53 -9.49
C ARG A 108 -0.02 4.38 -9.65
N ILE A 109 0.58 4.39 -10.84
CA ILE A 109 1.76 5.21 -11.13
C ILE A 109 1.41 6.69 -11.01
N ARG A 110 0.24 7.11 -11.47
CA ARG A 110 -0.25 8.49 -11.35
C ARG A 110 -0.45 8.89 -9.89
N GLU A 111 -1.20 8.12 -9.11
CA GLU A 111 -1.41 8.35 -7.67
C GLU A 111 -0.07 8.53 -6.94
N LYS A 112 0.86 7.61 -7.19
CA LYS A 112 2.19 7.62 -6.59
C LYS A 112 3.03 8.82 -7.01
N SER A 113 2.94 9.23 -8.27
CA SER A 113 3.63 10.42 -8.78
C SER A 113 3.11 11.69 -8.11
N ILE A 114 1.80 11.78 -7.86
CA ILE A 114 1.20 12.90 -7.13
C ILE A 114 1.66 12.91 -5.68
N THR A 115 1.62 11.78 -4.97
CA THR A 115 2.11 11.67 -3.59
C THR A 115 3.60 12.01 -3.49
N ALA A 116 4.41 11.52 -4.43
CA ALA A 116 5.85 11.80 -4.46
C ALA A 116 6.14 13.27 -4.75
N TYR A 117 5.39 13.91 -5.66
CA TYR A 117 5.48 15.35 -5.92
C TYR A 117 5.07 16.16 -4.68
N PHE A 118 3.98 15.78 -4.02
CA PHE A 118 3.49 16.50 -2.84
C PHE A 118 4.44 16.37 -1.64
N SER A 119 5.17 15.26 -1.51
CA SER A 119 6.08 15.02 -0.37
C SER A 119 7.15 16.10 -0.16
N SER A 120 7.54 16.83 -1.23
CA SER A 120 8.53 17.91 -1.14
C SER A 120 7.96 19.28 -0.79
N PHE A 121 6.63 19.44 -0.74
CA PHE A 121 5.96 20.72 -0.52
C PHE A 121 5.08 20.67 0.73
N SER A 122 5.05 21.77 1.49
CA SER A 122 4.11 21.92 2.59
C SER A 122 2.71 22.29 2.10
N GLU A 123 2.64 23.09 1.03
CA GLU A 123 1.42 23.62 0.45
C GLU A 123 1.55 23.66 -1.08
N VAL A 124 0.50 23.24 -1.79
CA VAL A 124 0.48 23.22 -3.26
C VAL A 124 -0.88 23.72 -3.76
N ALA A 125 -0.88 24.71 -4.65
CA ALA A 125 -2.10 25.14 -5.32
C ALA A 125 -2.59 24.07 -6.30
N LEU A 126 -3.90 23.79 -6.30
CA LEU A 126 -4.52 22.82 -7.22
C LEU A 126 -4.29 23.16 -8.69
N THR A 127 -4.20 24.45 -9.04
CA THR A 127 -3.88 24.90 -10.41
C THR A 127 -2.49 24.49 -10.86
N SER A 128 -1.50 24.55 -9.96
CA SER A 128 -0.13 24.07 -10.21
C SER A 128 -0.11 22.54 -10.36
N LEU A 129 -0.88 21.85 -9.51
CA LEU A 129 -1.01 20.40 -9.56
C LEU A 129 -1.71 19.95 -10.86
N ALA A 130 -2.77 20.63 -11.30
CA ALA A 130 -3.46 20.37 -12.56
C ALA A 130 -2.59 20.67 -13.80
N SER A 131 -1.73 21.68 -13.72
CA SER A 131 -0.77 22.00 -14.78
C SER A 131 0.28 20.89 -14.95
N THR A 132 0.79 20.36 -13.84
CA THR A 132 1.79 19.28 -13.84
C THR A 132 1.18 17.89 -14.09
N PHE A 133 -0.04 17.66 -13.60
CA PHE A 133 -0.80 16.42 -13.75
C PHE A 133 -2.16 16.70 -14.39
N PRO A 134 -2.25 16.75 -15.73
CA PRO A 134 -3.51 17.01 -16.40
C PRO A 134 -4.58 15.98 -15.97
N PRO A 135 -5.77 16.41 -15.54
CA PRO A 135 -6.84 15.52 -15.10
C PRO A 135 -7.35 14.66 -16.26
N THR A 136 -7.81 13.46 -15.93
CA THR A 136 -8.35 12.50 -16.92
C THR A 136 -9.75 12.89 -17.40
N SER A 137 -10.49 13.67 -16.61
CA SER A 137 -11.81 14.21 -16.95
C SER A 137 -11.72 15.70 -17.28
N SER A 138 -12.55 16.14 -18.23
CA SER A 138 -12.68 17.55 -18.66
C SER A 138 -13.54 18.40 -17.70
N SER A 139 -14.03 17.81 -16.60
CA SER A 139 -14.80 18.58 -15.61
C SER A 139 -13.89 19.54 -14.83
N PRO A 140 -14.37 20.75 -14.48
CA PRO A 140 -13.59 21.73 -13.74
C PRO A 140 -13.21 21.23 -12.32
N THR A 141 -14.00 20.30 -11.76
CA THR A 141 -13.78 19.69 -10.44
C THR A 141 -12.97 18.39 -10.50
N ALA A 142 -12.58 17.91 -11.69
CA ALA A 142 -11.95 16.59 -11.85
C ALA A 142 -10.72 16.38 -10.96
N MET A 143 -9.92 17.44 -10.78
CA MET A 143 -8.73 17.38 -9.94
C MET A 143 -9.06 17.35 -8.45
N GLU A 144 -10.09 18.09 -8.03
CA GLU A 144 -10.57 18.09 -6.64
C GLU A 144 -11.11 16.70 -6.28
N ASP A 145 -11.94 16.12 -7.14
CA ASP A 145 -12.53 14.80 -6.96
C ASP A 145 -11.45 13.71 -6.89
N GLU A 146 -10.43 13.78 -7.75
CA GLU A 146 -9.29 12.84 -7.75
C GLU A 146 -8.48 12.93 -6.45
N VAL A 147 -8.18 14.15 -6.00
CA VAL A 147 -7.45 14.39 -4.76
C VAL A 147 -8.25 13.92 -3.54
N ILE A 148 -9.56 14.21 -3.49
CA ILE A 148 -10.44 13.77 -2.41
C ILE A 148 -10.46 12.23 -2.35
N SER A 149 -10.61 11.56 -3.49
CA SER A 149 -10.56 10.09 -3.55
C SER A 149 -9.22 9.53 -3.04
N MET A 150 -8.10 10.19 -3.32
CA MET A 150 -6.78 9.79 -2.79
C MET A 150 -6.65 10.00 -1.28
N ILE A 151 -7.25 11.06 -0.74
CA ILE A 151 -7.27 11.34 0.70
C ILE A 151 -8.16 10.32 1.42
N GLU A 152 -9.37 10.07 0.90
CA GLU A 152 -10.32 9.09 1.47
C GLU A 152 -9.76 7.66 1.46
N SER A 153 -9.05 7.29 0.39
CA SER A 153 -8.37 5.99 0.31
C SER A 153 -7.08 5.90 1.15
N GLY A 154 -6.68 6.98 1.83
CA GLY A 154 -5.51 7.01 2.72
C GLY A 154 -4.15 6.96 2.00
N ARG A 155 -4.12 7.17 0.68
CA ARG A 155 -2.87 7.16 -0.12
C ARG A 155 -2.15 8.50 -0.08
N LEU A 156 -2.88 9.57 0.21
CA LEU A 156 -2.36 10.93 0.32
C LEU A 156 -2.73 11.51 1.69
N ASP A 157 -1.72 11.72 2.55
CA ASP A 157 -1.89 12.41 3.84
C ASP A 157 -1.86 13.91 3.60
N ALA A 158 -3.00 14.48 3.21
CA ALA A 158 -3.17 15.90 2.89
C ALA A 158 -4.53 16.43 3.36
N ARG A 159 -4.64 17.75 3.52
CA ARG A 159 -5.90 18.47 3.75
C ARG A 159 -6.17 19.39 2.57
N LEU A 160 -7.38 19.32 2.01
CA LEU A 160 -7.79 20.20 0.93
C LEU A 160 -8.54 21.42 1.49
N ASP A 161 -8.04 22.61 1.19
CA ASP A 161 -8.77 23.87 1.35
C ASP A 161 -9.49 24.20 0.04
N VAL A 162 -10.80 23.94 0.01
CA VAL A 162 -11.65 24.15 -1.17
C VAL A 162 -11.86 25.63 -1.47
N VAL A 163 -11.80 26.51 -0.46
CA VAL A 163 -12.05 27.95 -0.66
C VAL A 163 -10.87 28.59 -1.39
N ASN A 164 -9.65 28.24 -0.99
CA ASN A 164 -8.44 28.77 -1.59
C ASN A 164 -7.88 27.89 -2.73
N GLY A 165 -8.39 26.66 -2.88
CA GLY A 165 -7.90 25.68 -3.85
C GLY A 165 -6.47 25.22 -3.56
N ILE A 166 -6.13 25.01 -2.28
CA ILE A 166 -4.78 24.68 -1.82
C ILE A 166 -4.78 23.32 -1.11
N LEU A 167 -3.81 22.49 -1.45
CA LEU A 167 -3.48 21.27 -0.75
C LEU A 167 -2.45 21.54 0.34
N VAL A 168 -2.77 21.24 1.58
CA VAL A 168 -1.92 21.50 2.75
C VAL A 168 -1.50 20.19 3.40
N ALA A 169 -0.19 20.02 3.61
CA ALA A 169 0.35 18.86 4.30
C ALA A 169 0.02 18.97 5.80
N PRO A 170 -0.52 17.92 6.44
CA PRO A 170 -0.85 17.96 7.84
C PRO A 170 0.42 18.15 8.67
N ARG A 171 0.46 19.25 9.42
CA ARG A 171 1.59 19.57 10.29
C ARG A 171 1.62 18.58 11.47
N ARG A 172 2.44 17.55 11.37
CA ARG A 172 2.69 16.61 12.47
C ARG A 172 3.60 17.27 13.49
N ASP A 173 3.00 17.82 14.55
CA ASP A 173 3.75 18.31 15.71
C ASP A 173 4.22 17.10 16.53
N VAL A 174 5.45 16.64 16.25
CA VAL A 174 6.09 15.48 16.92
C VAL A 174 6.09 15.64 18.43
N ARG A 175 6.18 16.88 18.93
CA ARG A 175 6.15 17.13 20.38
C ARG A 175 4.79 16.82 20.98
N ARG A 176 3.70 17.20 20.29
CA ARG A 176 2.34 16.89 20.75
C ARG A 176 2.05 15.40 20.70
N THR A 177 2.47 14.70 19.65
CA THR A 177 2.25 13.25 19.52
C THR A 177 2.99 12.48 20.60
N THR A 178 4.28 12.77 20.80
CA THR A 178 5.10 12.11 21.83
C THR A 178 4.59 12.40 23.25
N HIS A 179 4.16 13.63 23.55
CA HIS A 179 3.52 13.94 24.83
C HIS A 179 2.20 13.19 25.01
N GLY A 180 1.38 13.07 23.96
CA GLY A 180 0.13 12.33 24.00
C GLY A 180 0.35 10.84 24.29
N GLU A 181 1.30 10.22 23.60
CA GLU A 181 1.71 8.82 23.80
C GLU A 181 2.26 8.60 25.21
N ALA A 182 3.12 9.49 25.71
CA ALA A 182 3.67 9.40 27.07
C ALA A 182 2.57 9.50 28.14
N LEU A 183 1.59 10.39 27.96
CA LEU A 183 0.43 10.50 28.86
C LEU A 183 -0.46 9.26 28.81
N GLN A 184 -0.66 8.67 27.64
CA GLN A 184 -1.43 7.44 27.49
C GLN A 184 -0.74 6.27 28.20
N ALA A 185 0.57 6.09 27.97
CA ALA A 185 1.36 5.07 28.64
C ALA A 185 1.34 5.23 30.16
N ALA A 186 1.43 6.47 30.68
CA ALA A 186 1.35 6.74 32.11
C ALA A 186 -0.01 6.33 32.70
N ARG A 187 -1.13 6.63 32.01
CA ARG A 187 -2.47 6.21 32.43
C ARG A 187 -2.65 4.70 32.41
N GLU A 188 -2.07 4.01 31.43
CA GLU A 188 -2.12 2.54 31.34
C GLU A 188 -1.34 1.89 32.49
N VAL A 189 -0.16 2.43 32.83
CA VAL A 189 0.63 1.98 33.98
C VAL A 189 -0.11 2.23 35.30
N GLU A 190 -0.67 3.43 35.50
CA GLU A 190 -1.45 3.76 36.69
C GLU A 190 -2.65 2.83 36.86
N ARG A 191 -3.43 2.64 35.79
CA ARG A 191 -4.56 1.70 35.77
C ARG A 191 -4.10 0.28 36.10
N GLY A 192 -2.98 -0.16 35.53
CA GLY A 192 -2.40 -1.47 35.81
C GLY A 192 -2.01 -1.66 37.28
N LEU A 193 -1.41 -0.63 37.89
CA LEU A 193 -1.03 -0.63 39.31
C LEU A 193 -2.25 -0.65 40.23
N LEU A 194 -3.27 0.16 39.95
CA LEU A 194 -4.52 0.18 40.72
C LEU A 194 -5.25 -1.16 40.67
N LEU A 195 -5.33 -1.79 39.49
CA LEU A 195 -5.92 -3.12 39.34
C LEU A 195 -5.16 -4.19 40.13
N ARG A 196 -3.82 -4.12 40.14
CA ARG A 196 -2.99 -5.03 40.95
C ARG A 196 -3.21 -4.83 42.44
N LEU A 197 -3.23 -3.58 42.91
CA LEU A 197 -3.52 -3.25 44.30
C LEU A 197 -4.91 -3.76 44.71
N HIS A 198 -5.91 -3.56 43.85
CA HIS A 198 -7.24 -4.06 44.11
C HIS A 198 -7.28 -5.59 44.19
N GLY A 199 -6.53 -6.28 43.33
CA GLY A 199 -6.35 -7.73 43.40
C GLY A 199 -5.72 -8.21 44.71
N VAL A 200 -4.71 -7.50 45.22
CA VAL A 200 -4.12 -7.77 46.53
C VAL A 200 -5.16 -7.59 47.65
N ASN A 201 -5.94 -6.51 47.61
CA ASN A 201 -6.97 -6.25 48.61
C ASN A 201 -8.07 -7.32 48.62
N VAL A 202 -8.49 -7.81 47.44
CA VAL A 202 -9.46 -8.91 47.30
C VAL A 202 -8.91 -10.21 47.91
N VAL A 203 -7.63 -10.51 47.69
CA VAL A 203 -6.96 -11.69 48.28
C VAL A 203 -6.85 -11.56 49.80
N MET A 204 -6.43 -10.40 50.30
CA MET A 204 -6.34 -10.13 51.75
C MET A 204 -7.71 -10.18 52.43
N GLY A 205 -8.77 -9.74 51.75
CA GLY A 205 -10.14 -9.82 52.24
C GLY A 205 -10.79 -11.21 52.13
N GLY A 206 -10.06 -12.23 51.68
CA GLY A 206 -10.60 -13.59 51.53
C GLY A 206 -11.64 -13.76 50.40
N LEU A 207 -11.85 -12.74 49.57
CA LEU A 207 -12.85 -12.69 48.49
C LEU A 207 -12.37 -13.40 47.20
N LYS A 208 -11.44 -14.35 47.34
CA LYS A 208 -10.87 -15.06 46.20
C LYS A 208 -11.87 -16.12 45.73
N VAL A 209 -12.44 -15.93 44.55
CA VAL A 209 -13.31 -16.94 43.93
C VAL A 209 -12.52 -18.24 43.77
N PRO A 210 -12.96 -19.37 44.37
CA PRO A 210 -12.33 -20.66 44.18
C PRO A 210 -12.38 -20.99 42.69
N ARG A 211 -11.24 -21.33 42.09
CA ARG A 211 -11.25 -21.89 40.74
C ARG A 211 -11.91 -23.26 40.82
N GLY A 212 -13.10 -23.39 40.23
CA GLY A 212 -13.73 -24.69 40.02
C GLY A 212 -12.77 -25.58 39.26
N HIS A 213 -12.44 -26.74 39.83
CA HIS A 213 -11.49 -27.69 39.26
C HIS A 213 -12.08 -28.28 37.96
N PRO A 214 -11.43 -28.14 36.79
CA PRO A 214 -11.85 -28.83 35.58
C PRO A 214 -11.33 -30.27 35.64
N GLY A 215 -11.97 -31.11 36.45
CA GLY A 215 -11.52 -32.48 36.68
C GLY A 215 -12.18 -33.15 37.87
N GLY A 216 -13.51 -33.06 37.98
CA GLY A 216 -14.28 -33.66 39.08
C GLY A 216 -15.52 -34.38 38.58
N GLY A 217 -15.38 -35.20 37.55
CA GLY A 217 -16.39 -36.19 37.19
C GLY A 217 -16.42 -37.28 38.25
N GLY A 218 -17.29 -37.11 39.25
CA GLY A 218 -17.48 -38.06 40.33
C GLY A 218 -18.89 -37.94 40.87
N VAL A 219 -19.82 -38.54 40.13
CA VAL A 219 -21.18 -38.82 40.57
C VAL A 219 -21.12 -39.56 41.90
N GLY A 220 -21.73 -38.99 42.94
CA GLY A 220 -21.73 -39.52 44.30
C GLY A 220 -23.00 -39.12 45.05
N VAL A 221 -24.12 -39.63 44.55
CA VAL A 221 -25.29 -40.12 45.29
C VAL A 221 -25.86 -39.23 46.41
N ALA A 222 -27.06 -38.74 46.13
CA ALA A 222 -28.05 -38.34 47.13
C ALA A 222 -28.30 -39.47 48.14
N GLY A 223 -28.19 -39.18 49.43
CA GLY A 223 -28.61 -40.04 50.54
C GLY A 223 -28.68 -39.22 51.81
N GLY A 224 -29.90 -38.99 52.31
CA GLY A 224 -30.18 -38.05 53.40
C GLY A 224 -29.81 -38.55 54.79
N ALA A 225 -30.04 -37.71 55.79
CA ALA A 225 -30.60 -38.04 57.10
C ALA A 225 -30.51 -36.81 58.01
N TRP A 226 -31.56 -36.66 58.80
CA TRP A 226 -31.81 -35.67 59.84
C TRP A 226 -30.79 -35.77 60.98
N GLU A 227 -30.39 -34.61 61.54
CA GLU A 227 -30.53 -34.23 62.96
C GLU A 227 -30.19 -32.75 63.14
#